data_AF-A0A162TMJ8-F1
#
_entry.id   AF-A0A162TMJ8-F1
#
_cell.length_a   1.000
_cell.length_b   1.000
_cell.length_c   1.000
_cell.angle_alpha   90.00
_cell.angle_beta   90.00
_cell.angle_gamma   90.00
#
_symmetry.space_group_name_H-M   'P 1'
#
loop_
_entity.id
_entity.type
_entity.pdbx_description
1 polymer ?
#
loop_
_entity_poly.entity_id
_entity_poly.type
_entity_poly.pdbx_seq_one_letter_code
_entity_poly.pdbx_strand_id
1 'polypeptide(L)'
;SLDKKTRDKAVRSLRTFLSTGPELSHTDLLKLWKGLFYCFWMSDKPLVQQALANDLGSLVLEMPASNAIPFLSAFWEVHCKEWYGLDRLRLDKFYLLFRRVIFFSFKFLAKEDWDEELVADYTNMLLEGPLHPTDRTKPDSIRYHIMDIYFGELVKV
;
A
#
# COMPACT_ATOMS: atom_id res chain seq x y z
N SER A 1 0.44 8.06 17.75
CA SER A 1 0.80 7.65 19.13
C SER A 1 2.14 6.94 19.11
N LEU A 2 3.06 7.29 20.01
CA LEU A 2 4.41 6.70 20.10
C LEU A 2 4.44 5.34 20.81
N ASP A 3 3.33 4.94 21.44
CA ASP A 3 3.23 3.66 22.14
C ASP A 3 2.89 2.50 21.18
N LYS A 4 3.71 1.45 21.22
CA LYS A 4 3.55 0.23 20.42
C LYS A 4 2.20 -0.42 20.67
N LYS A 5 1.75 -0.52 21.93
CA LYS A 5 0.48 -1.20 22.26
C LYS A 5 -0.71 -0.46 21.64
N THR A 6 -0.68 0.87 21.67
CA THR A 6 -1.69 1.72 21.04
C THR A 6 -1.72 1.54 19.52
N ARG A 7 -0.56 1.47 18.85
CA ARG A 7 -0.49 1.21 17.40
C ARG A 7 -0.98 -0.19 17.04
N ASP A 8 -0.54 -1.21 17.76
CA ASP A 8 -0.94 -2.60 17.51
C ASP A 8 -2.45 -2.79 17.72
N LYS A 9 -3.04 -2.10 18.71
CA LYS A 9 -4.50 -2.05 18.89
C LYS A 9 -5.19 -1.36 17.72
N ALA A 10 -4.67 -0.22 17.25
CA ALA A 10 -5.24 0.49 16.11
C ALA A 10 -5.17 -0.34 14.81
N VAL A 11 -4.06 -1.05 14.55
CA VAL A 11 -3.92 -1.94 13.39
C VAL A 11 -4.92 -3.10 13.48
N ARG A 12 -5.10 -3.71 14.66
CA ARG A 12 -6.13 -4.75 14.86
C ARG A 12 -7.54 -4.23 14.61
N SER A 13 -7.87 -3.06 15.17
CA SER A 13 -9.17 -2.42 14.93
C SER A 13 -9.38 -2.09 13.45
N LEU A 14 -8.32 -1.67 12.75
CA LEU A 14 -8.37 -1.43 11.32
C LEU A 14 -8.63 -2.72 10.53
N ARG A 15 -7.97 -3.83 10.87
CA ARG A 15 -8.24 -5.13 10.23
C ARG A 15 -9.71 -5.52 10.38
N THR A 16 -10.25 -5.44 11.60
CA THR A 16 -11.68 -5.72 11.83
C THR A 16 -12.56 -4.79 10.99
N PHE A 17 -12.29 -3.49 11.01
CA PHE A 17 -13.05 -2.51 10.22
C PHE A 17 -13.02 -2.78 8.72
N LEU A 18 -11.86 -3.16 8.16
CA LEU A 18 -11.74 -3.48 6.73
C LEU A 18 -12.43 -4.80 6.36
N SER A 19 -12.50 -5.76 7.29
CA SER A 19 -13.12 -7.06 7.06
C SER A 19 -14.66 -7.06 7.14
N THR A 20 -15.24 -6.20 8.00
CA THR A 20 -16.69 -6.20 8.27
C THR A 20 -17.37 -4.87 7.93
N GLY A 21 -16.60 -3.88 7.49
CA GLY A 21 -17.09 -2.54 7.21
C GLY A 21 -17.90 -2.45 5.91
N PRO A 22 -18.69 -1.40 5.74
CA PRO A 22 -19.35 -1.11 4.47
C PRO A 22 -18.30 -0.83 3.38
N GLU A 23 -18.71 -0.85 2.11
CA GLU A 23 -17.89 -0.30 1.02
C GLU A 23 -17.45 1.13 1.37
N LEU A 24 -16.14 1.35 1.35
CA LEU A 24 -15.56 2.64 1.71
C LEU A 24 -15.52 3.52 0.48
N SER A 25 -15.97 4.78 0.63
CA SER A 25 -15.82 5.75 -0.44
C SER A 25 -14.33 6.01 -0.71
N HIS A 26 -14.02 6.43 -1.93
CA HIS A 26 -12.65 6.83 -2.28
C HIS A 26 -12.08 7.88 -1.30
N THR A 27 -12.91 8.83 -0.88
CA THR A 27 -12.52 9.87 0.09
C THR A 27 -12.15 9.29 1.46
N ASP A 28 -12.85 8.26 1.91
CA ASP A 28 -12.56 7.61 3.20
C ASP A 28 -11.26 6.82 3.14
N LEU A 29 -11.01 6.14 2.02
CA LEU A 29 -9.75 5.44 1.76
C LEU A 29 -8.55 6.40 1.72
N LEU A 30 -8.70 7.57 1.10
CA LEU A 30 -7.65 8.60 1.10
C LEU A 30 -7.35 9.14 2.50
N LYS A 31 -8.40 9.41 3.31
CA LYS A 31 -8.23 9.86 4.70
C LYS A 31 -7.53 8.79 5.55
N LEU A 32 -7.94 7.53 5.37
CA LEU A 32 -7.32 6.39 6.04
C LEU A 32 -5.84 6.30 5.69
N TRP A 33 -5.50 6.28 4.40
CA TRP A 33 -4.12 6.17 3.96
C TRP A 33 -3.27 7.37 4.34
N LYS A 34 -3.83 8.57 4.39
CA LYS A 34 -3.14 9.76 4.92
C LYS A 34 -2.77 9.59 6.40
N GLY A 35 -3.67 9.02 7.21
CA GLY A 35 -3.38 8.67 8.60
C GLY A 35 -2.29 7.60 8.74
N LEU A 36 -2.36 6.55 7.93
CA LEU A 36 -1.37 5.45 7.92
C LEU A 36 0.00 5.92 7.42
N PHE A 37 0.04 6.79 6.42
CA PHE A 37 1.26 7.42 5.90
C PHE A 37 2.02 8.12 7.03
N TYR A 38 1.36 9.00 7.79
CA TYR A 38 2.01 9.68 8.91
C TYR A 38 2.32 8.73 10.08
N CYS A 39 1.52 7.68 10.29
CA CYS A 39 1.84 6.64 11.27
C CYS A 39 3.17 5.96 10.92
N PHE A 40 3.36 5.59 9.65
CA PHE A 40 4.59 4.98 9.16
C PHE A 40 5.77 5.98 9.12
N TRP A 41 5.50 7.23 8.76
CA TRP A 41 6.47 8.34 8.81
C TRP A 41 7.08 8.50 10.20
N MET A 42 6.27 8.42 11.26
CA MET A 42 6.70 8.58 12.65
C MET A 42 7.33 7.31 13.26
N SER A 43 7.49 6.24 12.47
CA SER A 43 8.13 4.99 12.92
C SER A 43 9.65 5.05 12.69
N ASP A 44 10.44 5.06 13.76
CA ASP A 44 11.90 5.24 13.68
C ASP A 44 12.71 3.96 13.93
N LYS A 45 12.16 2.98 14.65
CA LYS A 45 12.91 1.75 15.00
C LYS A 45 12.89 0.77 13.82
N PRO A 46 14.04 0.27 13.31
CA PRO A 46 14.08 -0.58 12.11
C PRO A 46 13.17 -1.82 12.18
N LEU A 47 13.18 -2.56 13.29
CA LEU A 47 12.30 -3.73 13.47
C LEU A 47 10.81 -3.36 13.46
N VAL A 48 10.48 -2.17 13.97
CA VAL A 48 9.10 -1.67 13.96
C VAL A 48 8.69 -1.25 12.56
N GLN A 49 9.58 -0.61 11.80
CA GLN A 49 9.33 -0.26 10.40
C GLN A 49 9.10 -1.51 9.55
N GLN A 50 9.92 -2.55 9.71
CA GLN A 50 9.76 -3.81 8.97
C GLN A 50 8.43 -4.51 9.29
N ALA A 51 8.11 -4.65 10.58
CA ALA A 51 6.85 -5.25 11.00
C ALA A 51 5.64 -4.44 10.50
N LEU A 52 5.68 -3.12 10.65
CA LEU A 52 4.58 -2.26 10.23
C LEU A 52 4.42 -2.24 8.71
N ALA A 53 5.50 -2.24 7.93
CA ALA A 53 5.42 -2.34 6.48
C ALA A 53 4.74 -3.65 6.04
N ASN A 54 5.06 -4.76 6.71
CA ASN A 54 4.41 -6.04 6.47
C ASN A 54 2.92 -6.02 6.86
N ASP A 55 2.60 -5.49 8.03
CA ASP A 55 1.22 -5.40 8.53
C ASP A 55 0.35 -4.52 7.64
N LEU A 56 0.87 -3.39 7.15
CA LEU A 56 0.16 -2.47 6.25
C LEU A 56 -0.03 -3.09 4.86
N GLY A 57 1.00 -3.74 4.31
CA GLY A 57 0.89 -4.43 3.02
C GLY A 57 -0.13 -5.56 3.05
N SER A 58 -0.22 -6.30 4.15
CA SER A 58 -1.14 -7.44 4.26
C SER A 58 -2.61 -7.05 4.41
N LEU A 59 -2.94 -5.78 4.67
CA LEU A 59 -4.32 -5.34 4.89
C LEU A 59 -5.24 -5.63 3.69
N VAL A 60 -4.69 -5.65 2.47
CA VAL A 60 -5.44 -5.99 1.24
C VAL A 60 -6.04 -7.39 1.28
N LEU A 61 -5.44 -8.31 2.05
CA LEU A 61 -5.92 -9.69 2.18
C LEU A 61 -7.10 -9.85 3.15
N GLU A 62 -7.34 -8.83 3.98
CA GLU A 62 -8.29 -8.86 5.10
C GLU A 62 -9.66 -8.25 4.71
N MET A 63 -9.79 -7.71 3.51
CA MET A 63 -11.02 -7.06 3.02
C MET A 63 -11.71 -7.89 1.92
N PRO A 64 -13.01 -7.65 1.65
CA PRO A 64 -13.66 -8.19 0.46
C PRO A 64 -12.92 -7.78 -0.82
N ALA A 65 -12.89 -8.67 -1.83
CA ALA A 65 -12.18 -8.44 -3.09
C ALA A 65 -12.60 -7.13 -3.78
N SER A 66 -13.89 -6.77 -3.71
CA SER A 66 -14.43 -5.51 -4.27
C SER A 66 -13.77 -4.24 -3.71
N ASN A 67 -13.22 -4.30 -2.49
CA ASN A 67 -12.55 -3.17 -1.86
C ASN A 67 -11.03 -3.15 -2.07
N ALA A 68 -10.44 -4.25 -2.54
CA ALA A 68 -8.99 -4.40 -2.63
C ALA A 68 -8.36 -3.40 -3.63
N ILE A 69 -8.88 -3.32 -4.85
CA ILE A 69 -8.36 -2.40 -5.88
C ILE A 69 -8.56 -0.93 -5.48
N PRO A 70 -9.74 -0.48 -5.01
CA PRO A 70 -9.91 0.88 -4.48
C PRO A 70 -8.93 1.21 -3.33
N PHE A 71 -8.71 0.26 -2.41
CA PHE A 71 -7.79 0.44 -1.30
C PHE A 71 -6.33 0.61 -1.77
N LEU A 72 -5.88 -0.20 -2.74
CA LEU A 72 -4.55 -0.08 -3.34
C LEU A 72 -4.40 1.20 -4.18
N SER A 73 -5.45 1.61 -4.91
CA SER A 73 -5.45 2.86 -5.67
C SER A 73 -5.21 4.07 -4.76
N ALA A 74 -5.98 4.16 -3.67
CA ALA A 74 -5.83 5.23 -2.67
C ALA A 74 -4.44 5.21 -1.99
N PHE A 75 -3.84 4.03 -1.79
CA PHE A 75 -2.46 3.92 -1.30
C PHE A 75 -1.50 4.65 -2.22
N TRP A 76 -1.52 4.34 -3.52
CA TRP A 76 -0.60 4.94 -4.48
C TRP A 76 -0.87 6.42 -4.70
N GLU A 77 -2.13 6.86 -4.69
CA GLU A 77 -2.47 8.27 -4.79
C GLU A 77 -1.83 9.08 -3.66
N VAL A 78 -2.02 8.64 -2.41
CA VAL A 78 -1.42 9.31 -1.24
C VAL A 78 0.10 9.30 -1.35
N HIS A 79 0.72 8.15 -1.65
CA HIS A 79 2.18 8.08 -1.66
C HIS A 79 2.83 8.86 -2.81
N CYS A 80 2.21 8.90 -4.00
CA CYS A 80 2.69 9.74 -5.10
C CYS A 80 2.61 11.22 -4.73
N LYS A 81 1.49 11.65 -4.12
CA LYS A 81 1.26 13.05 -3.73
C LYS A 81 2.23 13.53 -2.65
N GLU A 82 2.53 12.68 -1.68
CA GLU A 82 3.37 13.04 -0.53
C GLU A 82 4.87 12.84 -0.77
N TRP A 83 5.25 12.16 -1.85
CA TRP A 83 6.60 11.66 -2.05
C TRP A 83 7.68 12.74 -1.96
N TYR A 84 7.48 13.86 -2.64
CA TYR A 84 8.46 14.96 -2.66
C TYR A 84 8.54 15.72 -1.34
N GLY A 85 7.59 15.50 -0.42
CA GLY A 85 7.66 16.03 0.94
C GLY A 85 8.59 15.22 1.85
N LEU A 86 8.93 13.98 1.48
CA LEU A 86 9.80 13.09 2.27
C LEU A 86 11.25 13.57 2.24
N ASP A 87 11.90 13.59 3.40
CA ASP A 87 13.34 13.75 3.49
C ASP A 87 14.07 12.43 3.17
N ARG A 88 15.33 12.56 2.73
CA ARG A 88 16.14 11.45 2.24
C ARG A 88 16.34 10.31 3.24
N LEU A 89 16.40 10.61 4.54
CA LEU A 89 16.65 9.59 5.58
C LEU A 89 15.47 8.63 5.77
N ARG A 90 14.30 8.96 5.23
CA ARG A 90 13.07 8.18 5.38
C ARG A 90 12.73 7.35 4.14
N LEU A 91 13.44 7.53 3.03
CA LEU A 91 13.11 6.87 1.75
C LEU A 91 13.16 5.35 1.85
N ASP A 92 14.19 4.79 2.48
CA ASP A 92 14.41 3.33 2.53
C ASP A 92 13.24 2.56 3.14
N LYS A 93 12.65 3.10 4.22
CA LYS A 93 11.49 2.45 4.84
C LYS A 93 10.24 2.52 3.95
N PHE A 94 10.07 3.59 3.18
CA PHE A 94 8.94 3.70 2.26
C PHE A 94 9.15 2.80 1.03
N TYR A 95 10.37 2.66 0.53
CA TYR A 95 10.68 1.65 -0.49
C TYR A 95 10.41 0.23 0.00
N LEU A 96 10.72 -0.07 1.26
CA LEU A 96 10.32 -1.34 1.88
C LEU A 96 8.80 -1.50 1.93
N LEU A 97 8.06 -0.45 2.30
CA LEU A 97 6.59 -0.47 2.29
C LEU A 97 6.04 -0.74 0.89
N PHE A 98 6.52 -0.04 -0.14
CA PHE A 98 6.12 -0.29 -1.53
C PHE A 98 6.38 -1.74 -1.94
N ARG A 99 7.52 -2.29 -1.55
CA ARG A 99 7.83 -3.70 -1.80
C ARG A 99 6.83 -4.64 -1.14
N ARG A 100 6.42 -4.36 0.10
CA ARG A 100 5.38 -5.16 0.78
C ARG A 100 4.02 -5.01 0.13
N VAL A 101 3.63 -3.81 -0.29
CA VAL A 101 2.34 -3.60 -0.97
C VAL A 101 2.29 -4.33 -2.31
N ILE A 102 3.34 -4.27 -3.14
CA ILE A 102 3.39 -5.04 -4.39
C ILE A 102 3.29 -6.55 -4.12
N PHE A 103 4.11 -7.07 -3.19
CA PHE A 103 4.07 -8.49 -2.82
C PHE A 103 2.69 -8.96 -2.35
N PHE A 104 2.04 -8.20 -1.45
CA PHE A 104 0.72 -8.57 -0.94
C PHE A 104 -0.40 -8.33 -1.97
N SER A 105 -0.21 -7.44 -2.95
CA SER A 105 -1.12 -7.32 -4.09
C SER A 105 -1.09 -8.58 -4.94
N PHE A 106 0.09 -9.15 -5.21
CA PHE A 106 0.19 -10.44 -5.91
C PHE A 106 -0.38 -11.59 -5.09
N LYS A 107 -0.14 -11.62 -3.77
CA LYS A 107 -0.81 -12.61 -2.91
C LYS A 107 -2.32 -12.51 -2.93
N PHE A 108 -2.86 -11.29 -3.03
CA PHE A 108 -4.29 -11.08 -3.20
C PHE A 108 -4.77 -11.66 -4.52
N LEU A 109 -4.13 -11.31 -5.64
CA LEU A 109 -4.50 -11.85 -6.96
C LEU A 109 -4.40 -13.38 -7.01
N ALA A 110 -3.35 -13.97 -6.43
CA ALA A 110 -3.19 -15.42 -6.35
C ALA A 110 -4.24 -16.10 -5.47
N LYS A 111 -4.71 -15.43 -4.39
CA LYS A 111 -5.80 -15.92 -3.54
C LYS A 111 -7.13 -15.92 -4.29
N GLU A 112 -7.34 -14.95 -5.19
CA GLU A 112 -8.49 -14.88 -6.09
C GLU A 112 -8.22 -15.63 -7.42
N ASP A 113 -7.36 -16.65 -7.39
CA ASP A 113 -7.03 -17.55 -8.51
C ASP A 113 -6.60 -16.84 -9.82
N TRP A 114 -5.97 -15.67 -9.70
CA TRP A 114 -5.57 -14.83 -10.83
C TRP A 114 -6.71 -14.49 -11.78
N ASP A 115 -7.90 -14.25 -11.23
CA ASP A 115 -9.07 -13.79 -11.98
C ASP A 115 -8.70 -12.65 -12.96
N GLU A 116 -9.05 -12.85 -14.24
CA GLU A 116 -8.58 -11.99 -15.33
C GLU A 116 -9.08 -10.55 -15.20
N GLU A 117 -10.29 -10.35 -14.68
CA GLU A 117 -10.87 -9.02 -14.45
C GLU A 117 -10.13 -8.31 -13.32
N LEU A 118 -9.88 -8.99 -12.20
CA LEU A 118 -9.09 -8.44 -11.09
C LEU A 118 -7.64 -8.13 -11.49
N VAL A 119 -7.02 -8.97 -12.32
CA VAL A 119 -5.66 -8.74 -12.84
C VAL A 119 -5.65 -7.52 -13.77
N ALA A 120 -6.66 -7.37 -14.64
CA ALA A 120 -6.80 -6.21 -15.51
C ALA A 120 -7.01 -4.93 -14.70
N ASP A 121 -7.90 -4.95 -13.71
CA ASP A 121 -8.18 -3.82 -12.82
C ASP A 121 -6.96 -3.41 -12.00
N TYR A 122 -6.22 -4.38 -11.45
CA TYR A 122 -4.97 -4.12 -10.75
C TYR A 122 -3.92 -3.47 -11.68
N THR A 123 -3.79 -3.99 -12.90
CA THR A 123 -2.85 -3.46 -13.89
C THR A 123 -3.22 -2.03 -14.29
N ASN A 124 -4.49 -1.78 -14.58
CA ASN A 124 -5.00 -0.45 -14.90
C ASN A 124 -4.79 0.51 -13.73
N MET A 125 -5.05 0.09 -12.50
CA MET A 125 -4.79 0.91 -11.30
C MET A 125 -3.31 1.31 -11.18
N LEU A 126 -2.37 0.42 -11.49
CA LEU A 126 -0.95 0.78 -11.52
C LEU A 126 -0.63 1.77 -12.64
N LEU A 127 -1.18 1.57 -13.83
CA LEU A 127 -0.97 2.42 -15.01
C LEU A 127 -1.60 3.82 -14.86
N GLU A 128 -2.73 3.95 -14.17
CA GLU A 128 -3.32 5.27 -13.87
C GLU A 128 -2.66 5.92 -12.63
N GLY A 129 -2.04 5.11 -11.79
CA GLY A 129 -1.39 5.52 -10.55
C GLY A 129 0.13 5.73 -10.70
N PRO A 130 0.96 4.94 -9.99
CA PRO A 130 2.39 5.19 -9.88
C PRO A 130 3.19 4.90 -11.16
N LEU A 131 2.64 4.10 -12.09
CA LEU A 131 3.29 3.74 -13.35
C LEU A 131 2.78 4.55 -14.54
N HIS A 132 2.05 5.64 -14.31
CA HIS A 132 1.50 6.44 -15.40
C HIS A 132 2.57 6.86 -16.40
N PRO A 133 2.38 6.59 -17.71
CA PRO A 133 3.44 6.71 -18.71
C PRO A 133 3.84 8.16 -19.01
N THR A 134 2.87 9.09 -18.95
CA THR A 134 3.07 10.49 -19.37
C THR A 134 2.84 11.52 -18.27
N ASP A 135 2.15 11.19 -17.18
CA ASP A 135 1.89 12.09 -16.06
C ASP A 135 3.17 12.30 -15.25
N ARG A 136 3.76 13.49 -15.39
CA ARG A 136 4.98 13.91 -14.70
C ARG A 136 4.75 14.32 -13.26
N THR A 137 3.50 14.38 -12.80
CA THR A 137 3.20 14.59 -11.37
C THR A 137 3.46 13.32 -10.56
N LYS A 138 3.53 12.15 -11.21
CA LYS A 138 3.90 10.89 -10.57
C LYS A 138 5.43 10.81 -10.39
N PRO A 139 5.93 10.49 -9.19
CA PRO A 139 7.37 10.46 -8.95
C PRO A 139 8.11 9.33 -9.68
N ASP A 140 9.08 9.70 -10.51
CA ASP A 140 9.94 8.74 -11.23
C ASP A 140 10.63 7.73 -10.32
N SER A 141 11.03 8.14 -9.11
CA SER A 141 11.66 7.24 -8.15
C SER A 141 10.73 6.14 -7.64
N ILE A 142 9.42 6.40 -7.54
CA ILE A 142 8.44 5.35 -7.22
C ILE A 142 8.31 4.42 -8.43
N ARG A 143 8.20 4.99 -9.64
CA ARG A 143 8.09 4.22 -10.89
C ARG A 143 9.27 3.25 -11.06
N TYR A 144 10.50 3.76 -10.98
CA TYR A 144 11.71 2.95 -11.10
C TYR A 144 11.83 1.90 -10.01
N HIS A 145 11.48 2.23 -8.76
CA HIS A 145 11.47 1.25 -7.69
C HIS A 145 10.50 0.11 -7.96
N ILE A 146 9.27 0.41 -8.39
CA ILE A 146 8.30 -0.64 -8.74
C ILE A 146 8.85 -1.51 -9.88
N MET A 147 9.39 -0.91 -10.94
CA MET A 147 9.98 -1.66 -12.07
C MET A 147 11.11 -2.60 -11.62
N ASP A 148 11.97 -2.16 -10.72
CA ASP A 148 13.08 -2.96 -10.17
C ASP A 148 12.58 -4.19 -9.38
N ILE A 149 11.50 -4.02 -8.60
CA ILE A 149 11.03 -5.08 -7.71
C ILE A 149 9.92 -5.96 -8.28
N TYR A 150 9.21 -5.52 -9.32
CA TYR A 150 7.93 -6.12 -9.75
C TYR A 150 8.04 -7.63 -9.99
N PHE A 151 8.93 -8.06 -10.88
CA PHE A 151 9.16 -9.48 -11.17
C PHE A 151 9.71 -10.23 -9.95
N GLY A 152 10.59 -9.60 -9.18
CA GLY A 152 11.17 -10.18 -7.98
C GLY A 152 10.14 -10.48 -6.89
N GLU A 153 9.09 -9.67 -6.77
CA GLU A 153 7.98 -9.95 -5.85
C GLU A 153 6.95 -10.93 -6.45
N LEU A 154 6.74 -10.91 -7.77
CA LEU A 154 5.81 -11.82 -8.46
C LEU A 154 6.24 -13.29 -8.31
N VAL A 155 7.53 -13.60 -8.52
CA VAL A 155 8.06 -14.98 -8.45
C VAL A 155 7.98 -15.61 -7.04
N LYS A 156 7.69 -14.81 -6.00
CA LYS A 156 7.58 -15.28 -4.61
C LYS A 156 6.18 -15.76 -4.23
N VAL A 157 5.20 -15.57 -5.11
CA VAL A 157 3.79 -15.96 -4.89
C VAL A 157 3.48 -17.15 -5.79
#